data_AF-F2U3P8-F1
#
_entry.id   AF-F2U3P8-F1
#
_cell.length_a   1.000
_cell.length_b   1.000
_cell.length_c   1.000
_cell.angle_alpha   90.00
_cell.angle_beta   90.00
_cell.angle_gamma   90.00
#
_symmetry.space_group_name_H-M   'P 1'
#
loop_
_entity.id
_entity.type
_entity.pdbx_description
1 polymer ?
#
loop_
_entity_poly.entity_id
_entity_poly.type
_entity_poly.pdbx_seq_one_letter_code
_entity_poly.pdbx_strand_id
1 'polypeptide(L)'
;MTRRPHASSSASGASAAWAWWRSLGSPRYVCAPMVWQSETAFRRLVTAEGGCDLAYTPMMHADQLLENNLAAQSHLTDLRQDMERGRPYPLLGQLCATNADDFVQAAQLVEPYVDAVDLNLGCPQRTAQAGGFGAFLMEHPDTVAAIVQRASTTLQVPVCCKIRVFTDVDKTVAFARMLQESGCSMLAVHGRTRAQRHHEGTPHYDTVRAIVEALDIPVVVNGGIATRQQADAILRHTGACATMSATGLLACPLMYTGVAASETTPFEHAHKYLEYACRYPPPCARYIRDHVLALFRSHFANYAHIDVYNMMARNMAVRTAAQYLCCVRVLASRCELSSLPGRLSDVPVLTLRRIKNLTGDWPLHTGDGWEAMLAALTQLTASDPMHRGARAADSHPIVASGGDIDGGGGDIDGYNNDSVDLDDDDAVVLWDLP
;
A
#
# COMPACT_ATOMS: atom_id res chain seq x y z
N MET A 1 17.00 31.31 11.81
CA MET A 1 16.76 29.87 12.11
C MET A 1 17.08 29.63 13.58
N THR A 2 16.08 29.40 14.40
CA THR A 2 16.22 29.16 15.85
C THR A 2 16.60 27.71 16.10
N ARG A 3 17.77 27.46 16.72
CA ARG A 3 18.15 26.13 17.21
C ARG A 3 17.15 25.70 18.29
N ARG A 4 16.56 24.51 18.16
CA ARG A 4 15.85 23.87 19.28
C ARG A 4 16.88 23.49 20.37
N PRO A 5 16.55 23.61 21.66
CA PRO A 5 17.50 23.34 22.74
C PRO A 5 17.79 21.84 22.86
N HIS A 6 19.05 21.49 23.13
CA HIS A 6 19.38 20.15 23.62
C HIS A 6 18.74 19.94 25.00
N ALA A 7 17.94 18.88 25.14
CA ALA A 7 17.49 18.42 26.43
C ALA A 7 18.59 17.57 27.09
N SER A 8 19.18 18.06 28.19
CA SER A 8 20.09 17.30 29.03
C SER A 8 19.42 16.95 30.37
N SER A 9 19.07 15.67 30.53
CA SER A 9 19.05 14.92 31.80
C SER A 9 18.46 13.53 31.54
N SER A 10 18.91 12.55 32.32
CA SER A 10 18.69 11.12 32.07
C SER A 10 17.26 10.67 32.38
N ALA A 11 16.34 10.88 31.44
CA ALA A 11 15.19 10.00 31.30
C ALA A 11 15.69 8.59 30.96
N SER A 12 15.12 7.55 31.57
CA SER A 12 15.34 6.17 31.11
C SER A 12 14.86 6.04 29.66
N GLY A 13 15.45 5.14 28.87
CA GLY A 13 15.07 4.94 27.46
C GLY A 13 13.56 4.71 27.28
N ALA A 14 12.95 3.98 28.22
CA ALA A 14 11.51 3.79 28.34
C ALA A 14 10.70 5.10 28.49
N SER A 15 11.14 6.01 29.36
CA SER A 15 10.48 7.30 29.57
C SER A 15 10.57 8.19 28.32
N ALA A 16 11.71 8.13 27.61
CA ALA A 16 11.88 8.79 26.31
C ALA A 16 10.97 8.19 25.22
N ALA A 17 10.88 6.86 25.14
CA ALA A 17 10.01 6.14 24.21
C ALA A 17 8.53 6.52 24.37
N TRP A 18 8.01 6.53 25.60
CA TRP A 18 6.63 6.97 25.87
C TRP A 18 6.42 8.48 25.69
N ALA A 19 7.45 9.31 25.87
CA ALA A 19 7.36 10.74 25.55
C ALA A 19 7.26 10.97 24.03
N TRP A 20 8.08 10.26 23.24
CA TRP A 20 8.00 10.28 21.77
C TRP A 20 6.64 9.76 21.27
N TRP A 21 6.16 8.62 21.77
CA TRP A 21 4.84 8.07 21.37
C TRP A 21 3.69 9.05 21.62
N ARG A 22 3.72 9.74 22.77
CA ARG A 22 2.75 10.81 23.08
C ARG A 22 2.90 12.02 22.18
N SER A 23 4.12 12.36 21.75
CA SER A 23 4.37 13.46 20.80
C SER A 23 3.78 13.19 19.41
N LEU A 24 3.58 11.92 19.03
CA LEU A 24 2.85 11.51 17.82
C LEU A 24 1.32 11.59 17.97
N GLY A 25 0.79 12.15 19.06
CA GLY A 25 -0.65 12.19 19.36
C GLY A 25 -1.18 10.97 20.12
N SER A 26 -0.31 10.07 20.59
CA SER A 26 -0.68 8.75 21.15
C SER A 26 -1.52 7.90 20.19
N PRO A 27 -0.97 7.48 19.03
CA PRO A 27 -1.68 6.67 18.03
C PRO A 27 -2.37 5.44 18.65
N ARG A 28 -3.51 5.03 18.09
CA ARG A 28 -4.29 3.85 18.53
C ARG A 28 -4.62 2.89 17.39
N TYR A 29 -4.76 3.40 16.17
CA TYR A 29 -5.03 2.64 14.95
C TYR A 29 -3.92 2.89 13.93
N VAL A 30 -3.24 1.82 13.53
CA VAL A 30 -2.02 1.89 12.71
C VAL A 30 -2.21 1.17 11.38
N CYS A 31 -1.84 1.82 10.28
CA CYS A 31 -1.69 1.17 8.98
C CYS A 31 -0.37 0.40 8.92
N ALA A 32 -0.43 -0.91 8.66
CA ALA A 32 0.73 -1.78 8.59
C ALA A 32 1.64 -1.49 7.39
N PRO A 33 2.94 -1.86 7.47
CA PRO A 33 3.81 -1.92 6.30
C PRO A 33 3.39 -3.07 5.39
N MET A 34 3.13 -2.76 4.12
CA MET A 34 2.64 -3.71 3.12
C MET A 34 3.34 -3.47 1.77
N VAL A 35 4.17 -4.44 1.35
CA VAL A 35 4.84 -4.37 0.05
C VAL A 35 3.79 -4.31 -1.06
N TRP A 36 3.93 -3.34 -1.98
CA TRP A 36 2.94 -3.00 -3.03
C TRP A 36 1.61 -2.41 -2.55
N GLN A 37 1.40 -2.16 -1.25
CA GLN A 37 0.06 -1.80 -0.73
C GLN A 37 0.05 -0.79 0.45
N SER A 38 1.16 -0.15 0.82
CA SER A 38 1.17 0.97 1.80
C SER A 38 1.93 2.21 1.31
N GLU A 39 1.77 2.52 0.02
CA GLU A 39 2.25 3.73 -0.66
C GLU A 39 1.47 5.00 -0.26
N THR A 40 1.96 6.19 -0.63
CA THR A 40 1.38 7.48 -0.22
C THR A 40 -0.12 7.61 -0.47
N ALA A 41 -0.62 7.17 -1.63
CA ALA A 41 -2.06 7.20 -1.95
C ALA A 41 -2.89 6.49 -0.87
N PHE A 42 -2.53 5.24 -0.55
CA PHE A 42 -3.23 4.46 0.45
C PHE A 42 -3.05 5.01 1.86
N ARG A 43 -1.82 5.41 2.24
CA ARG A 43 -1.55 5.99 3.56
C ARG A 43 -2.35 7.27 3.80
N ARG A 44 -2.49 8.14 2.77
CA ARG A 44 -3.31 9.35 2.84
C ARG A 44 -4.80 9.03 2.95
N LEU A 45 -5.32 8.06 2.19
CA LEU A 45 -6.71 7.60 2.35
C LEU A 45 -6.99 7.13 3.78
N VAL A 46 -6.21 6.19 4.30
CA VAL A 46 -6.52 5.54 5.59
C VAL A 46 -6.30 6.46 6.79
N THR A 47 -5.47 7.50 6.67
CA THR A 47 -5.25 8.49 7.74
C THR A 47 -6.21 9.68 7.66
N ALA A 48 -6.46 10.23 6.47
CA ALA A 48 -7.36 11.38 6.31
C ALA A 48 -8.85 11.00 6.44
N GLU A 49 -9.23 9.81 5.96
CA GLU A 49 -10.62 9.36 5.96
C GLU A 49 -10.82 8.02 6.66
N GLY A 50 -9.79 7.16 6.75
CA GLY A 50 -9.95 5.81 7.29
C GLY A 50 -9.92 5.67 8.81
N GLY A 51 -9.46 6.71 9.52
CA GLY A 51 -9.32 6.72 10.98
C GLY A 51 -8.04 6.06 11.52
N CYS A 52 -7.00 5.88 10.70
CA CYS A 52 -5.65 5.54 11.17
C CYS A 52 -4.93 6.79 11.69
N ASP A 53 -4.30 6.67 12.86
CA ASP A 53 -3.53 7.75 13.50
C ASP A 53 -2.05 7.77 13.06
N LEU A 54 -1.52 6.63 12.60
CA LEU A 54 -0.13 6.45 12.18
C LEU A 54 -0.06 5.46 11.01
N ALA A 55 0.91 5.65 10.11
CA ALA A 55 1.12 4.76 8.98
C ALA A 55 2.58 4.30 8.84
N TYR A 56 2.78 3.23 8.07
CA TYR A 56 4.07 2.68 7.72
C TYR A 56 4.28 2.69 6.20
N THR A 57 5.53 2.90 5.77
CA THR A 57 5.92 2.70 4.37
C THR A 57 5.77 1.24 3.94
N PRO A 58 5.85 0.93 2.63
CA PRO A 58 6.22 -0.41 2.20
C PRO A 58 7.59 -0.76 2.80
N MET A 59 7.86 -2.06 3.01
CA MET A 59 9.18 -2.52 3.43
C MET A 59 10.20 -2.25 2.31
N MET A 60 11.21 -1.42 2.59
CA MET A 60 12.31 -1.15 1.67
C MET A 60 13.53 -2.01 2.01
N HIS A 61 14.29 -2.34 0.98
CA HIS A 61 15.48 -3.18 1.05
C HIS A 61 16.74 -2.32 1.23
N ALA A 62 17.52 -2.55 2.30
CA ALA A 62 18.68 -1.72 2.62
C ALA A 62 19.78 -1.80 1.55
N ASP A 63 20.09 -3.01 1.09
CA ASP A 63 20.94 -3.30 -0.06
C ASP A 63 20.50 -2.52 -1.31
N GLN A 64 19.22 -2.62 -1.68
CA GLN A 64 18.68 -1.94 -2.87
C GLN A 64 18.71 -0.41 -2.77
N LEU A 65 18.57 0.16 -1.56
CA LEU A 65 18.71 1.60 -1.32
C LEU A 65 20.16 2.06 -1.55
N LEU A 66 21.14 1.31 -1.03
CA LEU A 66 22.57 1.63 -1.13
C LEU A 66 23.13 1.43 -2.54
N GLU A 67 22.65 0.42 -3.26
CA GLU A 67 22.97 0.19 -4.68
C GLU A 67 22.31 1.20 -5.63
N ASN A 68 21.51 2.14 -5.11
CA ASN A 68 20.70 3.10 -5.89
C ASN A 68 19.75 2.43 -6.90
N ASN A 69 19.17 1.28 -6.54
CA ASN A 69 18.22 0.57 -7.37
C ASN A 69 17.01 1.45 -7.72
N LEU A 70 16.56 1.43 -8.98
CA LEU A 70 15.46 2.27 -9.47
C LEU A 70 14.16 2.14 -8.65
N ALA A 71 13.82 0.93 -8.18
CA ALA A 71 12.64 0.73 -7.35
C ALA A 71 12.80 1.38 -5.97
N ALA A 72 13.98 1.25 -5.36
CA ALA A 72 14.30 1.86 -4.07
C ALA A 72 14.34 3.41 -4.16
N GLN A 73 14.89 3.95 -5.25
CA GLN A 73 14.87 5.39 -5.53
C GLN A 73 13.45 5.94 -5.77
N SER A 74 12.56 5.12 -6.34
CA SER A 74 11.14 5.48 -6.45
C SER A 74 10.46 5.59 -5.08
N HIS A 75 10.79 4.71 -4.12
CA HIS A 75 10.31 4.83 -2.74
C HIS A 75 10.83 6.09 -2.02
N LEU A 76 12.11 6.44 -2.16
CA LEU A 76 12.66 7.69 -1.63
C LEU A 76 11.98 8.93 -2.26
N THR A 77 11.65 8.85 -3.55
CA THR A 77 10.92 9.90 -4.26
C THR A 77 9.48 10.05 -3.75
N ASP A 78 8.76 8.93 -3.54
CA ASP A 78 7.42 8.90 -2.92
C ASP A 78 7.43 9.56 -1.53
N LEU A 79 8.40 9.19 -0.69
CA LEU A 79 8.61 9.75 0.64
C LEU A 79 8.86 11.27 0.64
N ARG A 80 9.79 11.73 -0.20
CA ARG A 80 10.12 13.16 -0.31
C ARG A 80 8.89 13.95 -0.78
N GLN A 81 8.20 13.48 -1.82
CA GLN A 81 7.01 14.16 -2.32
C GLN A 81 5.85 14.18 -1.32
N ASP A 82 5.66 13.12 -0.53
CA ASP A 82 4.63 13.08 0.52
C ASP A 82 4.91 14.14 1.61
N MET A 83 6.18 14.28 2.00
CA MET A 83 6.62 15.32 2.94
C MET A 83 6.49 16.74 2.36
N GLU A 84 6.95 16.97 1.12
CA GLU A 84 6.83 18.27 0.42
C GLU A 84 5.37 18.70 0.25
N ARG A 85 4.45 17.75 0.05
CA ARG A 85 2.99 17.97 0.02
C ARG A 85 2.35 17.99 1.42
N GLY A 86 3.11 18.34 2.46
CA GLY A 86 2.62 18.55 3.82
C GLY A 86 1.90 17.33 4.41
N ARG A 87 2.61 16.19 4.54
CA ARG A 87 2.09 14.97 5.16
C ARG A 87 1.44 15.26 6.52
N PRO A 88 0.14 14.97 6.72
CA PRO A 88 -0.57 15.35 7.96
C PRO A 88 -0.53 14.27 9.05
N TYR A 89 0.25 13.20 8.89
CA TYR A 89 0.28 12.03 9.77
C TYR A 89 1.71 11.54 10.08
N PRO A 90 1.96 10.97 11.28
CA PRO A 90 3.20 10.27 11.61
C PRO A 90 3.45 9.07 10.69
N LEU A 91 4.68 8.94 10.20
CA LEU A 91 5.10 7.90 9.26
C LEU A 91 6.35 7.16 9.77
N LEU A 92 6.27 5.82 9.83
CA LEU A 92 7.42 4.96 10.11
C LEU A 92 7.97 4.35 8.83
N GLY A 93 9.28 4.55 8.59
CA GLY A 93 10.01 3.99 7.45
C GLY A 93 10.50 2.58 7.76
N GLN A 94 9.87 1.55 7.20
CA GLN A 94 10.29 0.16 7.44
C GLN A 94 11.38 -0.28 6.46
N LEU A 95 12.48 -0.81 7.02
CA LEU A 95 13.60 -1.40 6.31
C LEU A 95 13.76 -2.90 6.62
N CYS A 96 14.35 -3.64 5.70
CA CYS A 96 14.97 -4.94 5.98
C CYS A 96 16.46 -4.92 5.59
N ALA A 97 17.28 -5.53 6.43
CA ALA A 97 18.73 -5.68 6.26
C ALA A 97 19.19 -7.00 6.89
N THR A 98 20.46 -7.35 6.71
CA THR A 98 21.11 -8.55 7.29
C THR A 98 22.22 -8.21 8.28
N ASN A 99 22.71 -6.96 8.28
CA ASN A 99 23.78 -6.48 9.13
C ASN A 99 23.56 -5.01 9.56
N ALA A 100 24.34 -4.54 10.52
CA ALA A 100 24.15 -3.24 11.17
C ALA A 100 24.57 -2.04 10.30
N ASP A 101 25.65 -2.17 9.52
CA ASP A 101 26.20 -1.04 8.76
C ASP A 101 25.32 -0.73 7.53
N ASP A 102 24.80 -1.75 6.84
CA ASP A 102 23.86 -1.54 5.73
C ASP A 102 22.52 -0.96 6.24
N PHE A 103 22.02 -1.47 7.37
CA PHE A 103 20.79 -0.94 7.97
C PHE A 103 20.91 0.55 8.31
N VAL A 104 22.02 0.96 8.94
CA VAL A 104 22.22 2.35 9.36
C VAL A 104 22.45 3.27 8.18
N GLN A 105 23.26 2.88 7.19
CA GLN A 105 23.46 3.70 5.99
C GLN A 105 22.15 3.87 5.20
N ALA A 106 21.37 2.80 5.03
CA ALA A 106 20.06 2.88 4.37
C ALA A 106 19.04 3.69 5.20
N ALA A 107 19.06 3.57 6.52
CA ALA A 107 18.22 4.35 7.42
C ALA A 107 18.50 5.86 7.33
N GLN A 108 19.76 6.27 7.19
CA GLN A 108 20.14 7.68 7.00
C GLN A 108 19.60 8.28 5.68
N LEU A 109 19.31 7.46 4.65
CA LEU A 109 18.66 7.92 3.43
C LEU A 109 17.15 8.16 3.61
N VAL A 110 16.52 7.45 4.56
CA VAL A 110 15.07 7.49 4.83
C VAL A 110 14.71 8.46 5.95
N GLU A 111 15.57 8.57 6.97
CA GLU A 111 15.43 9.40 8.17
C GLU A 111 14.91 10.83 7.92
N PRO A 112 15.37 11.60 6.91
CA PRO A 112 14.90 12.95 6.67
C PRO A 112 13.40 13.08 6.35
N TYR A 113 12.73 11.97 6.03
CA TYR A 113 11.36 11.92 5.55
C TYR A 113 10.38 11.23 6.52
N VAL A 114 10.84 10.67 7.64
CA VAL A 114 10.04 9.81 8.54
C VAL A 114 10.16 10.23 10.00
N ASP A 115 9.19 9.83 10.82
CA ASP A 115 9.11 10.15 12.24
C ASP A 115 9.82 9.10 13.13
N ALA A 116 10.12 7.92 12.55
CA ALA A 116 11.00 6.87 13.06
C ALA A 116 11.35 5.86 11.94
N VAL A 117 12.43 5.10 12.12
CA VAL A 117 12.82 3.98 11.24
C VAL A 117 12.49 2.65 11.93
N ASP A 118 11.96 1.67 11.20
CA ASP A 118 11.53 0.37 11.72
C ASP A 118 12.30 -0.79 11.08
N LEU A 119 12.82 -1.71 11.89
CA LEU A 119 13.44 -2.95 11.41
C LEU A 119 12.38 -4.06 11.24
N ASN A 120 12.23 -4.57 10.02
CA ASN A 120 11.40 -5.73 9.74
C ASN A 120 12.07 -7.02 10.26
N LEU A 121 11.44 -7.61 11.27
CA LEU A 121 11.76 -8.93 11.83
C LEU A 121 10.54 -9.88 11.68
N GLY A 122 9.63 -9.60 10.74
CA GLY A 122 8.29 -10.21 10.70
C GLY A 122 7.89 -10.83 9.35
N CYS A 123 8.64 -10.57 8.28
CA CYS A 123 8.37 -11.11 6.95
C CYS A 123 8.70 -12.62 6.88
N PRO A 124 7.75 -13.53 6.57
CA PRO A 124 7.99 -14.97 6.50
C PRO A 124 8.10 -15.47 5.04
N GLN A 125 8.24 -14.58 4.06
CA GLN A 125 8.23 -14.93 2.63
C GLN A 125 9.50 -15.70 2.22
N ARG A 126 9.44 -16.41 1.09
CA ARG A 126 10.60 -17.15 0.54
C ARG A 126 11.78 -16.23 0.19
N THR A 127 11.51 -15.00 -0.22
CA THR A 127 12.53 -13.96 -0.46
C THR A 127 13.28 -13.59 0.83
N ALA A 128 12.55 -13.39 1.94
CA ALA A 128 13.14 -13.18 3.27
C ALA A 128 13.96 -14.39 3.75
N GLN A 129 13.51 -15.61 3.42
CA GLN A 129 14.25 -16.84 3.71
C GLN A 129 15.56 -16.93 2.94
N ALA A 130 15.55 -16.64 1.64
CA ALA A 130 16.72 -16.70 0.78
C ALA A 130 17.73 -15.58 1.09
N GLY A 131 17.24 -14.37 1.41
CA GLY A 131 18.07 -13.21 1.76
C GLY A 131 18.44 -13.10 3.24
N GLY A 132 18.06 -14.06 4.11
CA GLY A 132 18.45 -14.05 5.52
C GLY A 132 17.87 -12.91 6.39
N PHE A 133 16.77 -12.27 5.97
CA PHE A 133 16.18 -11.12 6.67
C PHE A 133 14.79 -11.43 7.25
N GLY A 134 14.13 -10.44 7.87
CA GLY A 134 12.75 -10.58 8.35
C GLY A 134 12.63 -11.60 9.48
N ALA A 135 11.63 -12.48 9.41
CA ALA A 135 11.38 -13.50 10.44
C ALA A 135 12.43 -14.62 10.49
N PHE A 136 13.43 -14.61 9.60
CA PHE A 136 14.57 -15.53 9.62
C PHE A 136 15.75 -14.95 10.40
N LEU A 137 15.94 -13.62 10.35
CA LEU A 137 16.95 -12.91 11.14
C LEU A 137 16.70 -13.03 12.66
N MET A 138 15.45 -13.29 13.07
CA MET A 138 15.09 -13.60 14.46
C MET A 138 15.82 -14.81 15.07
N GLU A 139 16.38 -15.72 14.26
CA GLU A 139 17.20 -16.84 14.77
C GLU A 139 18.64 -16.41 15.10
N HIS A 140 19.02 -15.16 14.80
CA HIS A 140 20.32 -14.56 15.05
C HIS A 140 20.19 -13.35 15.99
N PRO A 141 19.81 -13.56 17.28
CA PRO A 141 19.50 -12.47 18.21
C PRO A 141 20.66 -11.49 18.41
N ASP A 142 21.92 -11.96 18.41
CA ASP A 142 23.10 -11.10 18.55
C ASP A 142 23.25 -10.14 17.36
N THR A 143 22.96 -10.60 16.14
CA THR A 143 22.95 -9.76 14.94
C THR A 143 21.83 -8.73 15.00
N VAL A 144 20.64 -9.12 15.48
CA VAL A 144 19.51 -8.19 15.67
C VAL A 144 19.85 -7.13 16.72
N ALA A 145 20.41 -7.54 17.87
CA ALA A 145 20.86 -6.62 18.92
C ALA A 145 21.87 -5.60 18.38
N ALA A 146 22.88 -6.07 17.62
CA ALA A 146 23.88 -5.21 17.00
C ALA A 146 23.26 -4.20 16.01
N ILE A 147 22.30 -4.62 15.18
CA ILE A 147 21.57 -3.71 14.26
C ILE A 147 20.84 -2.62 15.05
N VAL A 148 20.02 -3.02 16.03
CA VAL A 148 19.16 -2.09 16.79
C VAL A 148 20.00 -1.13 17.65
N GLN A 149 21.07 -1.62 18.29
CA GLN A 149 21.99 -0.80 19.08
C GLN A 149 22.80 0.18 18.21
N ARG A 150 23.29 -0.26 17.05
CA ARG A 150 24.04 0.60 16.13
C ARG A 150 23.14 1.71 15.57
N ALA A 151 21.89 1.36 15.23
CA ALA A 151 20.92 2.32 14.72
C ALA A 151 20.45 3.32 15.78
N SER A 152 20.06 2.85 16.98
CA SER A 152 19.54 3.70 18.06
C SER A 152 20.56 4.69 18.61
N THR A 153 21.85 4.43 18.41
CA THR A 153 22.96 5.32 18.80
C THR A 153 23.46 6.24 17.68
N THR A 154 23.07 6.00 16.42
CA THR A 154 23.56 6.76 15.26
C THR A 154 22.48 7.67 14.65
N LEU A 155 21.22 7.20 14.61
CA LEU A 155 20.11 7.94 14.02
C LEU A 155 19.61 9.05 14.95
N GLN A 156 19.07 10.10 14.35
CA GLN A 156 18.41 11.23 15.01
C GLN A 156 16.92 10.98 15.25
N VAL A 157 16.31 10.05 14.50
CA VAL A 157 14.93 9.57 14.74
C VAL A 157 14.92 8.23 15.50
N PRO A 158 13.87 7.91 16.28
CA PRO A 158 13.78 6.66 17.03
C PRO A 158 13.79 5.41 16.15
N VAL A 159 14.30 4.31 16.71
CA VAL A 159 14.33 2.99 16.06
C VAL A 159 13.23 2.11 16.62
N CYS A 160 12.34 1.64 15.76
CA CYS A 160 11.27 0.69 16.05
C CYS A 160 11.61 -0.70 15.50
N CYS A 161 10.87 -1.72 15.93
CA CYS A 161 11.00 -3.07 15.39
C CYS A 161 9.62 -3.70 15.18
N LYS A 162 9.48 -4.51 14.12
CA LYS A 162 8.27 -5.29 13.86
C LYS A 162 8.55 -6.79 13.81
N ILE A 163 8.15 -7.52 14.85
CA ILE A 163 8.40 -8.97 15.02
C ILE A 163 7.18 -9.85 14.69
N ARG A 164 7.43 -11.16 14.62
CA ARG A 164 6.45 -12.23 14.88
C ARG A 164 6.74 -12.86 16.25
N VAL A 165 5.80 -13.64 16.78
CA VAL A 165 6.03 -14.43 18.02
C VAL A 165 6.72 -15.76 17.71
N PHE A 166 7.46 -16.33 18.67
CA PHE A 166 7.86 -17.74 18.61
C PHE A 166 6.70 -18.64 19.08
N THR A 167 6.87 -19.96 19.00
CA THR A 167 5.96 -20.93 19.63
C THR A 167 6.06 -20.95 21.14
N ASP A 168 7.20 -20.49 21.67
CA ASP A 168 7.52 -20.39 23.09
C ASP A 168 7.32 -18.94 23.55
N VAL A 169 6.55 -18.75 24.62
CA VAL A 169 6.21 -17.43 25.16
C VAL A 169 7.43 -16.78 25.82
N ASP A 170 8.19 -17.52 26.61
CA ASP A 170 9.36 -17.02 27.33
C ASP A 170 10.49 -16.66 26.36
N LYS A 171 10.71 -17.47 25.31
CA LYS A 171 11.63 -17.10 24.20
C LYS A 171 11.19 -15.80 23.52
N THR A 172 9.88 -15.59 23.36
CA THR A 172 9.35 -14.36 22.75
C THR A 172 9.53 -13.14 23.65
N VAL A 173 9.26 -13.27 24.95
CA VAL A 173 9.46 -12.21 25.95
C VAL A 173 10.94 -11.86 26.10
N ALA A 174 11.83 -12.86 26.15
CA ALA A 174 13.28 -12.65 26.20
C ALA A 174 13.80 -11.91 24.95
N PHE A 175 13.34 -12.29 23.75
CA PHE A 175 13.69 -11.60 22.51
C PHE A 175 13.16 -10.15 22.49
N ALA A 176 11.94 -9.92 22.99
CA ALA A 176 11.36 -8.59 23.09
C ALA A 176 12.14 -7.69 24.07
N ARG A 177 12.60 -8.22 25.22
CA ARG A 177 13.46 -7.49 26.17
C ARG A 177 14.81 -7.12 25.56
N MET A 178 15.46 -8.05 24.86
CA MET A 178 16.71 -7.78 24.14
C MET A 178 16.55 -6.60 23.16
N LEU A 179 15.41 -6.50 22.45
CA LEU A 179 15.15 -5.37 21.57
C LEU A 179 15.05 -4.04 22.34
N GLN A 180 14.32 -4.01 23.46
CA GLN A 180 14.24 -2.82 24.33
C GLN A 180 15.63 -2.43 24.87
N GLU A 181 16.40 -3.39 25.38
CA GLU A 181 17.76 -3.19 25.90
C GLU A 181 18.73 -2.70 24.82
N SER A 182 18.53 -3.10 23.56
CA SER A 182 19.27 -2.61 22.39
C SER A 182 18.85 -1.20 21.92
N GLY A 183 17.85 -0.57 22.56
CA GLY A 183 17.39 0.78 22.22
C GLY A 183 16.16 0.85 21.30
N CYS A 184 15.41 -0.24 21.13
CA CYS A 184 14.12 -0.20 20.46
C CYS A 184 13.14 0.72 21.22
N SER A 185 12.52 1.66 20.52
CA SER A 185 11.64 2.69 21.07
C SER A 185 10.15 2.37 20.95
N MET A 186 9.77 1.40 20.12
CA MET A 186 8.42 0.82 20.06
C MET A 186 8.46 -0.53 19.33
N LEU A 187 7.74 -1.51 19.87
CA LEU A 187 7.70 -2.88 19.34
C LEU A 187 6.33 -3.21 18.76
N ALA A 188 6.27 -3.40 17.44
CA ALA A 188 5.09 -3.92 16.76
C ALA A 188 5.11 -5.46 16.71
N VAL A 189 4.15 -6.12 17.35
CA VAL A 189 4.10 -7.59 17.47
C VAL A 189 2.98 -8.17 16.62
N HIS A 190 3.34 -8.90 15.56
CA HIS A 190 2.36 -9.79 14.91
C HIS A 190 2.22 -11.06 15.76
N GLY A 191 1.06 -11.25 16.38
CA GLY A 191 0.76 -12.41 17.24
C GLY A 191 0.68 -13.77 16.54
N ARG A 192 1.33 -13.97 15.38
CA ARG A 192 1.40 -15.26 14.68
C ARG A 192 2.85 -15.65 14.45
N THR A 193 3.14 -16.94 14.54
CA THR A 193 4.49 -17.48 14.31
C THR A 193 4.92 -17.36 12.85
N ARG A 194 6.20 -17.58 12.54
CA ARG A 194 6.73 -17.64 11.16
C ARG A 194 6.06 -18.73 10.31
N ALA A 195 5.55 -19.80 10.93
CA ALA A 195 4.89 -20.90 10.23
C ALA A 195 3.47 -20.54 9.77
N GLN A 196 2.74 -19.73 10.56
CA GLN A 196 1.38 -19.27 10.26
C GLN A 196 1.41 -18.15 9.19
N ARG A 197 1.66 -18.53 7.94
CA ARG A 197 1.91 -17.60 6.82
C ARG A 197 0.63 -17.02 6.23
N HIS A 198 -0.43 -17.81 6.05
CA HIS A 198 -1.66 -17.39 5.34
C HIS A 198 -2.77 -16.85 6.26
N HIS A 199 -2.38 -16.13 7.32
CA HIS A 199 -3.29 -15.70 8.40
C HIS A 199 -4.02 -16.85 9.12
N GLU A 200 -3.45 -18.06 9.05
CA GLU A 200 -3.95 -19.25 9.72
C GLU A 200 -4.06 -19.06 11.23
N GLY A 201 -5.15 -19.57 11.81
CA GLY A 201 -5.45 -19.51 13.24
C GLY A 201 -5.70 -18.11 13.79
N THR A 202 -6.24 -18.05 15.00
CA THR A 202 -6.28 -16.83 15.81
C THR A 202 -4.85 -16.44 16.22
N PRO A 203 -4.46 -15.15 16.21
CA PRO A 203 -3.21 -14.72 16.80
C PRO A 203 -3.14 -15.05 18.30
N HIS A 204 -1.95 -15.38 18.78
CA HIS A 204 -1.59 -15.64 20.17
C HIS A 204 -1.57 -14.33 20.97
N TYR A 205 -2.74 -13.76 21.23
CA TYR A 205 -2.86 -12.47 21.92
C TYR A 205 -2.36 -12.53 23.37
N ASP A 206 -2.48 -13.67 24.06
CA ASP A 206 -1.87 -13.85 25.40
C ASP A 206 -0.34 -13.73 25.37
N THR A 207 0.33 -14.20 24.30
CA THR A 207 1.77 -13.96 24.10
C THR A 207 2.08 -12.48 23.89
N VAL A 208 1.20 -11.74 23.19
CA VAL A 208 1.36 -10.28 23.04
C VAL A 208 1.16 -9.57 24.38
N ARG A 209 0.19 -10.01 25.19
CA ARG A 209 -0.02 -9.52 26.55
C ARG A 209 1.20 -9.74 27.43
N ALA A 210 1.81 -10.93 27.40
CA ALA A 210 3.02 -11.21 28.15
C ALA A 210 4.20 -10.31 27.74
N ILE A 211 4.28 -9.88 26.48
CA ILE A 211 5.26 -8.88 26.02
C ILE A 211 4.92 -7.49 26.57
N VAL A 212 3.65 -7.07 26.53
CA VAL A 212 3.18 -5.78 27.09
C VAL A 212 3.49 -5.69 28.59
N GLU A 213 3.25 -6.77 29.35
CA GLU A 213 3.53 -6.83 30.80
C GLU A 213 5.04 -6.91 31.13
N ALA A 214 5.89 -7.18 30.14
CA ALA A 214 7.33 -7.40 30.32
C ALA A 214 8.23 -6.29 29.75
N LEU A 215 7.65 -5.27 29.11
CA LEU A 215 8.34 -4.14 28.49
C LEU A 215 7.88 -2.80 29.08
N ASP A 216 8.80 -1.83 29.05
CA ASP A 216 8.58 -0.44 29.47
C ASP A 216 8.41 0.51 28.27
N ILE A 217 8.47 0.00 27.03
CA ILE A 217 8.27 0.75 25.78
C ILE A 217 6.85 0.52 25.21
N PRO A 218 6.32 1.42 24.35
CA PRO A 218 5.08 1.19 23.61
C PRO A 218 5.09 -0.13 22.83
N VAL A 219 3.98 -0.87 22.89
CA VAL A 219 3.77 -2.12 22.15
C VAL A 219 2.51 -2.02 21.29
N VAL A 220 2.65 -2.35 20.00
CA VAL A 220 1.58 -2.28 19.00
C VAL A 220 1.19 -3.68 18.54
N VAL A 221 -0.05 -4.10 18.80
CA VAL A 221 -0.53 -5.45 18.46
C VAL A 221 -1.00 -5.56 17.01
N ASN A 222 -0.56 -6.60 16.30
CA ASN A 222 -0.86 -6.82 14.89
C ASN A 222 -1.42 -8.23 14.60
N GLY A 223 -2.38 -8.28 13.67
CA GLY A 223 -2.91 -9.50 13.07
C GLY A 223 -4.35 -9.78 13.45
N GLY A 224 -5.17 -10.24 12.48
CA GLY A 224 -6.57 -10.65 12.73
C GLY A 224 -7.58 -9.51 12.93
N ILE A 225 -7.19 -8.27 12.63
CA ILE A 225 -7.98 -7.06 12.92
C ILE A 225 -8.66 -6.57 11.64
N ALA A 226 -9.99 -6.75 11.53
CA ALA A 226 -10.79 -6.35 10.37
C ALA A 226 -11.86 -5.29 10.68
N THR A 227 -12.09 -4.98 11.97
CA THR A 227 -13.04 -3.94 12.41
C THR A 227 -12.52 -3.15 13.60
N ARG A 228 -13.03 -1.94 13.80
CA ARG A 228 -12.77 -1.13 15.01
C ARG A 228 -13.14 -1.86 16.31
N GLN A 229 -14.26 -2.59 16.31
CA GLN A 229 -14.74 -3.33 17.48
C GLN A 229 -13.79 -4.47 17.86
N GLN A 230 -13.22 -5.17 16.87
CA GLN A 230 -12.15 -6.15 17.09
C GLN A 230 -10.89 -5.48 17.63
N ALA A 231 -10.47 -4.35 17.05
CA ALA A 231 -9.31 -3.60 17.55
C ALA A 231 -9.49 -3.19 19.02
N ASP A 232 -10.64 -2.60 19.36
CA ASP A 232 -11.03 -2.22 20.72
C ASP A 232 -11.03 -3.41 21.69
N ALA A 233 -11.48 -4.59 21.26
CA ALA A 233 -11.46 -5.80 22.08
C ALA A 233 -10.04 -6.33 22.31
N ILE A 234 -9.20 -6.32 21.27
CA ILE A 234 -7.81 -6.79 21.34
C ILE A 234 -6.96 -5.85 22.24
N LEU A 235 -7.17 -4.52 22.17
CA LEU A 235 -6.52 -3.57 23.08
C LEU A 235 -6.85 -3.87 24.56
N ARG A 236 -8.13 -4.09 24.88
CA ARG A 236 -8.56 -4.44 26.24
C ARG A 236 -7.99 -5.77 26.74
N HIS A 237 -7.81 -6.73 25.84
CA HIS A 237 -7.31 -8.07 26.20
C HIS A 237 -5.77 -8.12 26.32
N THR A 238 -5.04 -7.40 25.47
CA THR A 238 -3.56 -7.41 25.44
C THR A 238 -2.91 -6.32 26.28
N GLY A 239 -3.60 -5.20 26.55
CA GLY A 239 -3.00 -4.01 27.15
C GLY A 239 -2.10 -3.20 26.20
N ALA A 240 -1.94 -3.62 24.94
CA ALA A 240 -1.17 -2.90 23.93
C ALA A 240 -1.70 -1.47 23.74
N CYS A 241 -0.81 -0.52 23.43
CA CYS A 241 -1.21 0.89 23.31
C CYS A 241 -1.93 1.21 22.00
N ALA A 242 -1.65 0.45 20.94
CA ALA A 242 -2.28 0.57 19.65
C ALA A 242 -2.43 -0.77 18.94
N THR A 243 -3.34 -0.79 17.96
CA THR A 243 -3.53 -1.88 17.02
C THR A 243 -2.97 -1.52 15.66
N MET A 244 -2.45 -2.52 14.94
CA MET A 244 -2.02 -2.39 13.56
C MET A 244 -2.79 -3.37 12.67
N SER A 245 -3.41 -2.88 11.60
CA SER A 245 -4.08 -3.72 10.60
C SER A 245 -3.40 -3.63 9.24
N ALA A 246 -3.52 -4.72 8.47
CA ALA A 246 -3.04 -4.87 7.11
C ALA A 246 -4.23 -5.25 6.21
N THR A 247 -4.53 -6.54 6.12
CA THR A 247 -5.63 -7.09 5.30
C THR A 247 -7.02 -6.59 5.66
N GLY A 248 -7.24 -6.11 6.89
CA GLY A 248 -8.49 -5.41 7.26
C GLY A 248 -8.65 -4.10 6.48
N LEU A 249 -7.63 -3.24 6.52
CA LEU A 249 -7.62 -1.96 5.79
C LEU A 249 -7.67 -2.15 4.27
N LEU A 250 -7.05 -3.22 3.75
CA LEU A 250 -7.10 -3.54 2.31
C LEU A 250 -8.48 -4.03 1.83
N ALA A 251 -9.30 -4.58 2.72
CA ALA A 251 -10.68 -4.94 2.43
C ALA A 251 -11.66 -3.80 2.71
N CYS A 252 -11.38 -2.98 3.73
CA CYS A 252 -12.17 -1.83 4.14
C CYS A 252 -11.25 -0.70 4.66
N PRO A 253 -10.83 0.25 3.80
CA PRO A 253 -9.96 1.37 4.20
C PRO A 253 -10.58 2.26 5.28
N LEU A 254 -11.90 2.21 5.43
CA LEU A 254 -12.68 3.04 6.37
C LEU A 254 -13.00 2.33 7.70
N MET A 255 -12.40 1.16 7.98
CA MET A 255 -12.78 0.28 9.10
C MET A 255 -12.66 0.87 10.53
N TYR A 256 -12.00 2.01 10.72
CA TYR A 256 -11.90 2.69 12.03
C TYR A 256 -12.82 3.91 12.20
N THR A 257 -13.51 4.35 11.14
CA THR A 257 -14.39 5.53 11.14
C THR A 257 -15.64 5.39 12.01
N GLY A 258 -16.05 4.16 12.32
CA GLY A 258 -17.32 3.87 13.00
C GLY A 258 -18.51 3.68 12.05
N VAL A 259 -18.36 3.99 10.76
CA VAL A 259 -19.31 3.62 9.69
C VAL A 259 -19.42 2.09 9.64
N ALA A 260 -20.64 1.55 9.54
CA ALA A 260 -20.84 0.12 9.48
C ALA A 260 -20.38 -0.43 8.11
N ALA A 261 -19.85 -1.66 8.07
CA ALA A 261 -19.42 -2.27 6.80
C ALA A 261 -20.58 -2.51 5.80
N SER A 262 -21.84 -2.40 6.26
CA SER A 262 -23.06 -2.42 5.43
C SER A 262 -23.43 -1.05 4.86
N GLU A 263 -22.85 0.03 5.37
CA GLU A 263 -23.07 1.43 4.93
C GLU A 263 -22.05 1.87 3.87
N THR A 264 -21.11 0.98 3.50
CA THR A 264 -20.13 1.21 2.43
C THR A 264 -20.05 0.02 1.49
N THR A 265 -19.62 0.30 0.26
CA THR A 265 -19.40 -0.69 -0.80
C THR A 265 -17.92 -0.80 -1.16
N PRO A 266 -17.46 -1.96 -1.65
CA PRO A 266 -16.14 -2.11 -2.26
C PRO A 266 -15.88 -1.10 -3.40
N PHE A 267 -16.94 -0.68 -4.11
CA PHE A 267 -16.87 0.32 -5.17
C PHE A 267 -16.55 1.72 -4.65
N GLU A 268 -17.16 2.15 -3.53
CA GLU A 268 -16.83 3.43 -2.90
C GLU A 268 -15.42 3.44 -2.33
N HIS A 269 -14.98 2.33 -1.74
CA HIS A 269 -13.59 2.18 -1.28
C HIS A 269 -12.59 2.24 -2.44
N ALA A 270 -12.89 1.56 -3.56
CA ALA A 270 -12.05 1.59 -4.76
C ALA A 270 -12.04 2.98 -5.39
N HIS A 271 -13.20 3.63 -5.50
CA HIS A 271 -13.33 5.01 -5.98
C HIS A 271 -12.48 5.97 -5.14
N LYS A 272 -12.63 5.95 -3.81
CA LYS A 272 -11.82 6.77 -2.88
C LYS A 272 -10.33 6.51 -3.05
N TYR A 273 -9.90 5.25 -3.01
CA TYR A 273 -8.49 4.90 -3.24
C TYR A 273 -7.96 5.45 -4.57
N LEU A 274 -8.73 5.34 -5.65
CA LEU A 274 -8.34 5.82 -6.96
C LEU A 274 -8.31 7.35 -7.07
N GLU A 275 -9.15 8.09 -6.34
CA GLU A 275 -8.99 9.54 -6.20
C GLU A 275 -7.66 9.92 -5.52
N TYR A 276 -7.28 9.24 -4.43
CA TYR A 276 -5.97 9.44 -3.81
C TYR A 276 -4.83 9.01 -4.74
N ALA A 277 -4.96 7.92 -5.48
CA ALA A 277 -3.96 7.47 -6.45
C ALA A 277 -3.84 8.41 -7.67
N CYS A 278 -4.88 9.16 -8.03
CA CYS A 278 -4.77 10.24 -9.02
C CYS A 278 -4.04 11.47 -8.45
N ARG A 279 -4.29 11.84 -7.19
CA ARG A 279 -3.65 13.00 -6.52
C ARG A 279 -2.20 12.72 -6.09
N TYR A 280 -1.90 11.47 -5.76
CA TYR A 280 -0.61 10.98 -5.27
C TYR A 280 -0.22 9.70 -6.04
N PRO A 281 0.23 9.81 -7.31
CA PRO A 281 0.50 8.65 -8.16
C PRO A 281 1.45 7.62 -7.52
N PRO A 282 1.02 6.36 -7.37
CA PRO A 282 1.89 5.29 -6.89
C PRO A 282 3.11 5.07 -7.80
N PRO A 283 4.24 4.53 -7.26
CA PRO A 283 5.45 4.23 -8.03
C PRO A 283 5.24 3.45 -9.33
N CYS A 284 4.23 2.57 -9.38
CA CYS A 284 3.83 1.87 -10.61
C CYS A 284 2.39 1.36 -10.54
N ALA A 285 1.84 0.98 -11.71
CA ALA A 285 0.47 0.46 -11.87
C ALA A 285 0.13 -0.74 -10.97
N ARG A 286 1.14 -1.51 -10.54
CA ARG A 286 0.98 -2.68 -9.68
C ARG A 286 0.31 -2.35 -8.35
N TYR A 287 0.67 -1.23 -7.71
CA TYR A 287 0.05 -0.80 -6.46
C TYR A 287 -1.47 -0.68 -6.64
N ILE A 288 -1.87 0.06 -7.67
CA ILE A 288 -3.27 0.35 -7.99
C ILE A 288 -4.04 -0.96 -8.22
N ARG A 289 -3.49 -1.83 -9.06
CA ARG A 289 -4.06 -3.14 -9.38
C ARG A 289 -4.21 -4.01 -8.14
N ASP A 290 -3.14 -4.16 -7.37
CA ASP A 290 -3.09 -5.08 -6.22
C ASP A 290 -4.02 -4.57 -5.09
N HIS A 291 -4.27 -3.26 -4.95
CA HIS A 291 -5.31 -2.67 -4.09
C HIS A 291 -6.72 -2.93 -4.59
N VAL A 292 -7.00 -2.62 -5.85
CA VAL A 292 -8.34 -2.80 -6.45
C VAL A 292 -8.76 -4.28 -6.38
N LEU A 293 -7.84 -5.21 -6.65
CA LEU A 293 -8.07 -6.65 -6.47
C LEU A 293 -8.33 -7.04 -5.02
N ALA A 294 -7.67 -6.40 -4.03
CA ALA A 294 -7.89 -6.69 -2.61
C ALA A 294 -9.29 -6.24 -2.15
N LEU A 295 -9.71 -5.04 -2.54
CA LEU A 295 -11.02 -4.46 -2.22
C LEU A 295 -12.17 -5.30 -2.78
N PHE A 296 -12.06 -5.71 -4.05
CA PHE A 296 -13.09 -6.50 -4.71
C PHE A 296 -13.05 -8.00 -4.41
N ARG A 297 -12.00 -8.50 -3.73
CA ARG A 297 -11.75 -9.93 -3.53
C ARG A 297 -12.94 -10.68 -2.95
N SER A 298 -13.51 -10.18 -1.86
CA SER A 298 -14.64 -10.81 -1.16
C SER A 298 -15.96 -10.61 -1.92
N HIS A 299 -16.08 -9.52 -2.69
CA HIS A 299 -17.28 -9.19 -3.44
C HIS A 299 -17.45 -10.11 -4.64
N PHE A 300 -16.43 -10.24 -5.50
CA PHE A 300 -16.49 -11.08 -6.69
C PHE A 300 -16.12 -12.55 -6.45
N ALA A 301 -15.77 -12.97 -5.23
CA ALA A 301 -15.47 -14.38 -4.90
C ALA A 301 -16.58 -15.37 -5.33
N ASN A 302 -17.85 -14.93 -5.31
CA ASN A 302 -19.00 -15.74 -5.69
C ASN A 302 -19.47 -15.50 -7.14
N TYR A 303 -18.91 -14.52 -7.84
CA TYR A 303 -19.30 -14.15 -9.20
C TYR A 303 -18.43 -14.86 -10.22
N ALA A 304 -18.52 -16.20 -10.28
CA ALA A 304 -17.72 -17.06 -11.17
C ALA A 304 -17.85 -16.77 -12.68
N HIS A 305 -18.75 -15.87 -13.06
CA HIS A 305 -19.06 -15.42 -14.41
C HIS A 305 -18.54 -13.99 -14.68
N ILE A 306 -18.34 -13.15 -13.66
CA ILE A 306 -17.71 -11.83 -13.83
C ILE A 306 -16.21 -11.98 -13.57
N ASP A 307 -15.43 -12.12 -14.63
CA ASP A 307 -13.98 -12.27 -14.53
C ASP A 307 -13.26 -10.92 -14.29
N VAL A 308 -13.74 -10.14 -13.30
CA VAL A 308 -13.07 -8.90 -12.84
C VAL A 308 -11.63 -9.21 -12.42
N TYR A 309 -11.41 -10.40 -11.87
CA TYR A 309 -10.09 -10.83 -11.46
C TYR A 309 -9.13 -10.91 -12.65
N ASN A 310 -9.42 -11.64 -13.74
CA ASN A 310 -8.50 -11.64 -14.88
C ASN A 310 -8.55 -10.32 -15.68
N MET A 311 -9.71 -9.65 -15.76
CA MET A 311 -9.83 -8.31 -16.37
C MET A 311 -8.85 -7.31 -15.74
N MET A 312 -8.72 -7.29 -14.41
CA MET A 312 -7.84 -6.35 -13.72
C MET A 312 -6.43 -6.92 -13.47
N ALA A 313 -6.30 -8.23 -13.20
CA ALA A 313 -5.01 -8.84 -12.90
C ALA A 313 -4.12 -9.04 -14.15
N ARG A 314 -4.72 -9.38 -15.30
CA ARG A 314 -4.00 -9.74 -16.53
C ARG A 314 -4.00 -8.66 -17.61
N ASN A 315 -4.84 -7.63 -17.52
CA ASN A 315 -4.88 -6.59 -18.54
C ASN A 315 -3.73 -5.59 -18.35
N MET A 316 -2.78 -5.62 -19.29
CA MET A 316 -1.59 -4.76 -19.30
C MET A 316 -1.81 -3.38 -19.95
N ALA A 317 -3.03 -3.07 -20.43
CA ALA A 317 -3.39 -1.77 -21.00
C ALA A 317 -3.91 -0.78 -19.93
N VAL A 318 -4.45 -1.27 -18.79
CA VAL A 318 -4.86 -0.43 -17.66
C VAL A 318 -3.65 -0.18 -16.76
N ARG A 319 -3.02 0.99 -16.92
CA ARG A 319 -1.75 1.38 -16.27
C ARG A 319 -1.86 2.57 -15.31
N THR A 320 -2.93 3.37 -15.39
CA THR A 320 -3.07 4.60 -14.56
C THR A 320 -4.30 4.56 -13.66
N ALA A 321 -4.25 5.32 -12.55
CA ALA A 321 -5.35 5.39 -11.59
C ALA A 321 -6.67 5.87 -12.24
N ALA A 322 -6.59 6.82 -13.19
CA ALA A 322 -7.74 7.28 -13.95
C ALA A 322 -8.37 6.18 -14.82
N GLN A 323 -7.56 5.31 -15.45
CA GLN A 323 -8.09 4.17 -16.22
C GLN A 323 -8.76 3.13 -15.32
N TYR A 324 -8.17 2.83 -14.14
CA TYR A 324 -8.82 1.98 -13.14
C TYR A 324 -10.13 2.61 -12.63
N LEU A 325 -10.19 3.94 -12.45
CA LEU A 325 -11.38 4.65 -12.01
C LEU A 325 -12.52 4.56 -13.04
N CYS A 326 -12.19 4.62 -14.34
CA CYS A 326 -13.12 4.34 -15.43
C CYS A 326 -13.70 2.92 -15.29
N CYS A 327 -12.84 1.91 -15.13
CA CYS A 327 -13.27 0.51 -14.98
C CYS A 327 -14.18 0.30 -13.76
N VAL A 328 -13.85 0.90 -12.61
CA VAL A 328 -14.66 0.82 -11.38
C VAL A 328 -16.04 1.46 -11.57
N ARG A 329 -16.12 2.62 -12.22
CA ARG A 329 -17.41 3.30 -12.51
C ARG A 329 -18.29 2.50 -13.47
N VAL A 330 -17.71 1.91 -14.52
CA VAL A 330 -18.44 1.02 -15.46
C VAL A 330 -18.96 -0.22 -14.74
N LEU A 331 -18.16 -0.86 -13.89
CA LEU A 331 -18.61 -2.01 -13.10
C LEU A 331 -19.72 -1.63 -12.10
N ALA A 332 -19.58 -0.49 -11.40
CA ALA A 332 -20.59 -0.02 -10.45
C ALA A 332 -21.95 0.22 -11.12
N SER A 333 -21.95 0.87 -12.29
CA SER A 333 -23.15 1.09 -13.09
C SER A 333 -23.81 -0.22 -13.53
N ARG A 334 -23.03 -1.23 -13.94
CA ARG A 334 -23.55 -2.58 -14.25
C ARG A 334 -24.08 -3.34 -13.03
N CYS A 335 -23.69 -2.96 -11.82
CA CYS A 335 -24.24 -3.48 -10.56
C CYS A 335 -25.41 -2.64 -10.02
N GLU A 336 -25.98 -1.74 -10.84
CA GLU A 336 -27.09 -0.83 -10.50
C GLU A 336 -26.77 0.16 -9.34
N LEU A 337 -25.49 0.31 -8.99
CA LEU A 337 -25.03 1.21 -7.93
C LEU A 337 -25.04 2.65 -8.44
N SER A 338 -26.09 3.39 -8.08
CA SER A 338 -26.44 4.66 -8.70
C SER A 338 -25.65 5.89 -8.18
N SER A 339 -24.73 5.70 -7.21
CA SER A 339 -24.27 6.79 -6.33
C SER A 339 -22.77 6.79 -6.00
N LEU A 340 -21.88 6.66 -7.00
CA LEU A 340 -20.46 7.03 -6.83
C LEU A 340 -20.26 8.54 -7.10
N PRO A 341 -19.52 9.29 -6.26
CA PRO A 341 -19.33 10.72 -6.44
C PRO A 341 -18.39 11.10 -7.62
N GLY A 342 -18.52 12.35 -8.07
CA GLY A 342 -17.69 12.96 -9.12
C GLY A 342 -18.16 12.67 -10.56
N ARG A 343 -17.81 13.55 -11.51
CA ARG A 343 -18.23 13.43 -12.91
C ARG A 343 -17.38 12.42 -13.68
N LEU A 344 -17.96 11.73 -14.67
CA LEU A 344 -17.22 10.94 -15.67
C LEU A 344 -16.45 11.81 -16.69
N SER A 345 -16.77 13.10 -16.83
CA SER A 345 -16.09 14.05 -17.73
C SER A 345 -14.58 14.14 -17.49
N ASP A 346 -14.14 13.87 -16.27
CA ASP A 346 -12.78 14.17 -15.80
C ASP A 346 -11.81 12.98 -16.01
N VAL A 347 -12.20 11.99 -16.81
CA VAL A 347 -11.50 10.70 -16.96
C VAL A 347 -11.26 10.37 -18.45
N PRO A 348 -10.03 9.96 -18.84
CA PRO A 348 -9.74 9.58 -20.23
C PRO A 348 -10.62 8.43 -20.71
N VAL A 349 -11.21 8.58 -21.90
CA VAL A 349 -12.14 7.61 -22.47
C VAL A 349 -11.38 6.38 -22.99
N LEU A 350 -11.70 5.21 -22.45
CA LEU A 350 -11.25 3.94 -23.01
C LEU A 350 -12.07 3.61 -24.28
N THR A 351 -11.41 3.16 -25.35
CA THR A 351 -12.11 2.83 -26.60
C THR A 351 -13.09 1.67 -26.39
N LEU A 352 -14.21 1.67 -27.13
CA LEU A 352 -15.23 0.60 -27.04
C LEU A 352 -14.63 -0.80 -27.28
N ARG A 353 -13.63 -0.91 -28.17
CA ARG A 353 -12.85 -2.13 -28.40
C ARG A 353 -12.05 -2.55 -27.16
N ARG A 354 -11.38 -1.60 -26.49
CA ARG A 354 -10.66 -1.87 -25.22
C ARG A 354 -11.62 -2.23 -24.08
N ILE A 355 -12.80 -1.59 -23.97
CA ILE A 355 -13.83 -1.94 -22.97
C ILE A 355 -14.40 -3.35 -23.22
N LYS A 356 -14.70 -3.72 -24.48
CA LYS A 356 -15.13 -5.08 -24.83
C LYS A 356 -14.05 -6.13 -24.52
N ASN A 357 -12.80 -5.87 -24.92
CA ASN A 357 -11.67 -6.75 -24.61
C ASN A 357 -11.37 -6.85 -23.10
N LEU A 358 -11.72 -5.83 -22.31
CA LEU A 358 -11.66 -5.85 -20.85
C LEU A 358 -12.77 -6.73 -20.25
N THR A 359 -14.04 -6.52 -20.65
CA THR A 359 -15.18 -7.17 -19.97
C THR A 359 -15.63 -8.51 -20.57
N GLY A 360 -15.04 -8.95 -21.67
CA GLY A 360 -15.42 -10.16 -22.41
C GLY A 360 -16.80 -10.06 -23.08
N ASP A 361 -17.27 -11.16 -23.66
CA ASP A 361 -18.63 -11.33 -24.22
C ASP A 361 -19.70 -11.47 -23.12
N TRP A 362 -19.59 -10.62 -22.09
CA TRP A 362 -20.64 -10.42 -21.11
C TRP A 362 -21.89 -9.88 -21.81
N PRO A 363 -23.08 -10.47 -21.61
CA PRO A 363 -24.27 -10.08 -22.37
C PRO A 363 -24.69 -8.64 -22.06
N LEU A 364 -24.36 -7.72 -22.97
CA LEU A 364 -24.82 -6.33 -23.02
C LEU A 364 -26.31 -6.22 -23.45
N HIS A 365 -27.13 -7.22 -23.09
CA HIS A 365 -28.42 -7.48 -23.73
C HIS A 365 -29.65 -6.90 -23.01
N THR A 366 -29.46 -6.12 -21.94
CA THR A 366 -30.47 -5.19 -21.43
C THR A 366 -30.14 -3.78 -21.95
N GLY A 367 -30.93 -3.30 -22.92
CA GLY A 367 -30.70 -2.03 -23.61
C GLY A 367 -30.62 -0.83 -22.66
N ASP A 368 -31.32 -0.90 -21.53
CA ASP A 368 -31.38 0.13 -20.50
C ASP A 368 -30.01 0.46 -19.90
N GLY A 369 -29.13 -0.55 -19.73
CA GLY A 369 -27.77 -0.33 -19.22
C GLY A 369 -26.82 0.31 -20.23
N TRP A 370 -27.06 0.08 -21.52
CA TRP A 370 -26.31 0.70 -22.61
C TRP A 370 -26.70 2.18 -22.79
N GLU A 371 -28.01 2.46 -22.83
CA GLU A 371 -28.51 3.83 -22.91
C GLU A 371 -28.21 4.65 -21.65
N ALA A 372 -28.27 4.06 -20.45
CA ALA A 372 -27.89 4.75 -19.22
C ALA A 372 -26.39 5.13 -19.19
N MET A 373 -25.50 4.23 -19.64
CA MET A 373 -24.06 4.53 -19.70
C MET A 373 -23.75 5.62 -20.75
N LEU A 374 -24.39 5.55 -21.92
CA LEU A 374 -24.29 6.60 -22.95
C LEU A 374 -24.87 7.94 -22.47
N ALA A 375 -26.08 7.95 -21.92
CA ALA A 375 -26.72 9.16 -21.41
C ALA A 375 -25.90 9.82 -20.29
N ALA A 376 -25.30 9.03 -19.38
CA ALA A 376 -24.41 9.56 -18.35
C ALA A 376 -23.15 10.21 -18.94
N LEU A 377 -22.52 9.57 -19.94
CA LEU A 377 -21.35 10.13 -20.63
C LEU A 377 -21.70 11.40 -21.43
N THR A 378 -22.84 11.40 -22.13
CA THR A 378 -23.30 12.51 -22.99
C THR A 378 -23.83 13.72 -22.21
N GLN A 379 -24.51 13.54 -21.07
CA GLN A 379 -24.95 14.67 -20.23
C GLN A 379 -23.76 15.40 -19.57
N LEU A 380 -22.65 14.71 -19.34
CA LEU A 380 -21.49 15.27 -18.65
C LEU A 380 -20.56 16.08 -19.56
N THR A 381 -20.56 15.85 -20.87
CA THR A 381 -19.85 16.71 -21.85
C THR A 381 -20.63 17.98 -22.21
N ALA A 382 -21.96 17.99 -22.01
CA ALA A 382 -22.83 19.09 -22.40
C ALA A 382 -22.86 20.30 -21.43
N SER A 383 -22.02 20.33 -20.38
CA SER A 383 -22.11 21.34 -19.31
C SER A 383 -20.79 22.01 -18.89
N ASP A 384 -19.76 22.00 -19.75
CA ASP A 384 -18.52 22.77 -19.54
C ASP A 384 -18.19 23.71 -20.74
N PRO A 385 -18.28 25.04 -20.58
CA PRO A 385 -18.10 26.00 -21.67
C PRO A 385 -16.63 26.46 -21.85
N MET A 386 -15.68 25.51 -21.95
CA MET A 386 -14.25 25.81 -22.14
C MET A 386 -13.55 24.87 -23.16
N HIS A 387 -13.93 24.95 -24.44
CA HIS A 387 -12.99 24.91 -25.60
C HIS A 387 -13.74 24.97 -26.95
N ARG A 388 -13.98 26.18 -27.47
CA ARG A 388 -14.10 26.40 -28.92
C ARG A 388 -12.78 26.98 -29.43
N GLY A 389 -11.94 26.19 -30.11
CA GLY A 389 -10.66 26.73 -30.57
C GLY A 389 -9.61 25.78 -31.16
N ALA A 390 -9.96 24.94 -32.14
CA ALA A 390 -9.00 24.45 -33.13
C ALA A 390 -9.71 24.19 -34.46
N ARG A 391 -9.13 24.64 -35.58
CA ARG A 391 -9.62 24.39 -36.95
C ARG A 391 -8.73 23.38 -37.67
N ALA A 392 -9.29 22.76 -38.69
CA ALA A 392 -8.69 21.72 -39.53
C ALA A 392 -7.40 22.13 -40.28
N ALA A 393 -6.59 21.13 -40.66
CA ALA A 393 -5.64 21.17 -41.76
C ALA A 393 -5.32 19.74 -42.29
N ASP A 394 -5.94 19.39 -43.42
CA ASP A 394 -5.44 18.71 -44.63
C ASP A 394 -4.53 17.45 -44.65
N SER A 395 -4.75 16.69 -45.73
CA SER A 395 -4.30 15.34 -46.09
C SER A 395 -2.87 15.18 -46.66
N HIS A 396 -2.28 13.97 -46.57
CA HIS A 396 -2.03 13.05 -47.72
C HIS A 396 -1.35 11.70 -47.30
N PRO A 397 -1.45 10.60 -48.11
CA PRO A 397 -1.07 9.23 -47.70
C PRO A 397 0.13 8.60 -48.44
N ILE A 398 0.85 7.64 -47.83
CA ILE A 398 1.85 6.77 -48.52
C ILE A 398 1.83 5.30 -48.04
N VAL A 399 1.40 4.42 -48.96
CA VAL A 399 1.87 3.06 -49.37
C VAL A 399 2.64 2.13 -48.40
N ALA A 400 2.26 0.85 -48.40
CA ALA A 400 2.91 -0.26 -47.68
C ALA A 400 3.57 -1.33 -48.60
N SER A 401 4.59 -2.00 -48.06
CA SER A 401 5.15 -3.31 -48.46
C SER A 401 6.07 -3.77 -47.32
N GLY A 402 6.17 -5.02 -46.86
CA GLY A 402 5.76 -6.31 -47.41
C GLY A 402 6.98 -7.26 -47.38
N GLY A 403 6.98 -8.27 -46.51
CA GLY A 403 8.12 -9.20 -46.34
C GLY A 403 7.86 -10.28 -45.28
N ASP A 404 8.29 -11.51 -45.57
CA ASP A 404 7.76 -12.73 -44.95
C ASP A 404 8.58 -13.35 -43.79
N ILE A 405 7.89 -14.29 -43.16
CA ILE A 405 8.11 -15.14 -41.98
C ILE A 405 9.31 -16.12 -42.06
N ASP A 406 10.08 -16.24 -40.96
CA ASP A 406 10.57 -17.49 -40.32
C ASP A 406 11.18 -17.15 -38.93
N GLY A 407 11.56 -18.05 -37.99
CA GLY A 407 11.43 -19.51 -37.96
C GLY A 407 12.22 -20.19 -36.82
N GLY A 408 11.58 -20.51 -35.68
CA GLY A 408 12.19 -21.29 -34.58
C GLY A 408 12.07 -20.67 -33.18
N GLY A 409 11.94 -21.50 -32.13
CA GLY A 409 11.71 -21.07 -30.74
C GLY A 409 12.82 -21.45 -29.76
N GLY A 410 12.76 -20.88 -28.56
CA GLY A 410 13.65 -21.23 -27.44
C GLY A 410 13.63 -20.18 -26.31
N ASP A 411 13.32 -20.66 -25.10
CA ASP A 411 13.60 -20.10 -23.76
C ASP A 411 13.09 -18.71 -23.33
N ILE A 412 12.63 -18.68 -22.08
CA ILE A 412 11.98 -17.55 -21.40
C ILE A 412 12.95 -17.01 -20.34
N ASP A 413 13.95 -16.24 -20.76
CA ASP A 413 14.72 -15.36 -19.87
C ASP A 413 15.40 -14.25 -20.68
N GLY A 414 14.90 -13.02 -20.55
CA GLY A 414 15.39 -11.89 -21.35
C GLY A 414 14.51 -10.65 -21.20
N TYR A 415 14.74 -9.86 -20.14
CA TYR A 415 14.26 -8.47 -20.10
C TYR A 415 15.10 -7.62 -21.06
N ASN A 416 14.77 -7.65 -22.35
CA ASN A 416 15.31 -6.69 -23.29
C ASN A 416 14.44 -5.43 -23.29
N ASN A 417 15.09 -4.27 -23.19
CA ASN A 417 14.43 -2.98 -23.11
C ASN A 417 14.18 -2.43 -24.52
N ASP A 418 13.41 -3.19 -25.31
CA ASP A 418 13.06 -2.80 -26.68
C ASP A 418 11.97 -1.73 -26.64
N SER A 419 12.15 -0.72 -27.50
CA SER A 419 11.17 0.33 -27.73
C SER A 419 9.85 -0.31 -28.16
N VAL A 420 8.82 -0.12 -27.33
CA VAL A 420 7.45 -0.39 -27.76
C VAL A 420 7.12 0.65 -28.84
N ASP A 421 7.21 0.24 -30.10
CA ASP A 421 6.56 0.96 -31.18
C ASP A 421 5.07 1.07 -30.81
N LEU A 422 4.64 2.31 -30.59
CA LEU A 422 3.25 2.62 -30.36
C LEU A 422 2.57 2.58 -31.72
N ASP A 423 1.89 1.48 -32.03
CA ASP A 423 0.95 1.43 -33.14
C ASP A 423 0.00 2.65 -33.05
N ASP A 424 -0.27 3.31 -34.19
CA ASP A 424 -1.06 4.55 -34.30
C ASP A 424 -2.53 4.45 -33.82
N ASP A 425 -2.94 3.31 -33.27
CA ASP A 425 -4.25 3.03 -32.64
C ASP A 425 -4.40 3.66 -31.23
N ASP A 426 -3.40 4.40 -30.72
CA ASP A 426 -3.37 5.01 -29.37
C ASP A 426 -3.73 6.52 -29.33
N ALA A 427 -4.19 7.11 -30.45
CA ALA A 427 -4.67 8.50 -30.50
C ALA A 427 -6.17 8.64 -30.10
N VAL A 428 -6.45 9.57 -29.18
CA VAL A 428 -7.81 9.87 -28.72
C VAL A 428 -8.53 10.83 -29.67
N VAL A 429 -9.62 10.37 -30.30
CA VAL A 429 -10.65 11.23 -30.90
C VAL A 429 -12.05 10.67 -30.60
N LEU A 430 -12.92 11.49 -30.00
CA LEU A 430 -14.36 11.25 -29.95
C LEU A 430 -15.06 12.21 -30.91
N TRP A 431 -15.35 11.73 -32.12
CA TRP A 431 -16.30 12.28 -33.11
C TRP A 431 -16.40 11.23 -34.26
N ASP A 432 -17.52 10.98 -34.96
CA ASP A 432 -18.79 11.70 -35.08
C ASP A 432 -19.95 10.77 -35.53
N LEU A 433 -21.18 11.30 -35.53
CA LEU A 433 -22.41 10.89 -36.27
C LEU A 433 -23.31 9.74 -35.76
N PRO A 434 -24.64 9.79 -36.06
CA PRO A 434 -25.37 10.84 -36.82
C PRO A 434 -26.00 11.95 -35.97
#